data_AF-A0A972VPI2-F1
#
_entry.id   AF-A0A972VPI2-F1
#
_cell.length_a   1.000
_cell.length_b   1.000
_cell.length_c   1.000
_cell.angle_alpha   90.00
_cell.angle_beta   90.00
_cell.angle_gamma   90.00
#
_symmetry.space_group_name_H-M   'P 1'
#
loop_
_entity.id
_entity.type
_entity.pdbx_description
1 polymer ?
#
loop_
_entity_poly.entity_id
_entity_poly.type
_entity_poly.pdbx_seq_one_letter_code
_entity_poly.pdbx_strand_id
1 'polypeptide(L)' 'MKQTGIYFIIGGAAILVLVFVKNIFTFLVSHPITGLAIVAVIVGAFLMLYSVYQESQAAKNDEPFRDIES' A
#
# COMPACT_ATOMS: atom_id res chain seq x y z
N MET A 1 32.02 -15.99 10.21
CA MET A 1 30.89 -16.91 9.92
C MET A 1 29.52 -16.29 10.17
N LYS A 2 29.26 -15.60 11.29
CA LYS A 2 27.92 -15.02 11.60
C LYS A 2 27.43 -13.94 10.62
N GLN A 3 28.32 -13.08 10.12
CA GLN A 3 27.93 -12.00 9.19
C GLN A 3 27.57 -12.51 7.78
N THR A 4 28.30 -13.51 7.27
CA THR A 4 28.03 -14.11 5.95
C THR A 4 26.62 -14.69 5.86
N GLY A 5 26.13 -15.33 6.93
CA GLY A 5 24.75 -15.83 6.99
C GLY A 5 23.69 -14.72 6.93
N ILE A 6 23.95 -13.58 7.58
CA ILE A 6 23.02 -12.43 7.56
C ILE A 6 22.93 -11.84 6.15
N TYR A 7 24.06 -11.69 5.45
CA TYR A 7 24.06 -11.21 4.06
C TYR A 7 23.32 -12.18 3.12
N PHE A 8 23.39 -13.49 3.36
CA PHE A 8 22.61 -14.49 2.61
C PHE A 8 21.10 -14.40 2.88
N ILE A 9 20.69 -14.15 4.12
CA ILE A 9 19.27 -13.97 4.46
C ILE A 9 18.72 -12.70 3.80
N ILE A 10 19.45 -11.58 3.90
CA ILE A 10 19.05 -10.32 3.29
C ILE A 10 19.05 -10.44 1.76
N GLY A 11 20.08 -11.07 1.18
CA GLY A 11 20.16 -11.32 -0.26
C GLY A 11 19.02 -12.21 -0.76
N GLY A 12 18.71 -13.30 -0.05
CA GLY A 12 17.58 -14.18 -0.37
C GLY A 12 16.24 -13.45 -0.26
N ALA A 13 16.03 -12.66 0.80
CA ALA A 13 14.84 -11.85 0.99
C ALA A 13 14.66 -10.82 -0.14
N ALA A 14 15.73 -10.13 -0.53
CA ALA A 14 15.70 -9.17 -1.64
C ALA A 14 15.31 -9.84 -2.97
N ILE A 15 15.84 -11.03 -3.26
CA ILE A 15 15.48 -11.79 -4.47
C ILE A 15 14.00 -12.20 -4.43
N LEU A 16 13.48 -12.66 -3.29
CA LEU A 16 12.07 -13.01 -3.15
C LEU A 16 11.16 -11.82 -3.45
N VAL A 17 11.49 -10.63 -2.93
CA VAL A 17 10.74 -9.40 -3.22
C VAL A 17 10.78 -9.08 -4.72
N LEU A 18 11.95 -9.17 -5.35
CA LEU A 18 12.09 -8.92 -6.79
C LEU A 18 11.26 -9.89 -7.64
N VAL A 19 11.31 -11.19 -7.32
CA VAL A 19 10.53 -12.22 -8.02
C VAL A 19 9.03 -11.99 -7.82
N PHE A 20 8.63 -11.61 -6.61
CA PHE A 20 7.24 -11.31 -6.30
C PHE A 20 6.72 -10.14 -7.13
N VAL A 21 7.46 -9.02 -7.17
CA VAL A 21 7.13 -7.85 -7.99
C VAL A 21 7.05 -8.22 -9.47
N LYS A 22 8.05 -8.96 -9.99
CA LYS A 22 8.03 -9.46 -11.37
C LYS A 22 6.78 -10.27 -11.67
N ASN A 23 6.38 -11.17 -10.77
CA ASN A 23 5.22 -12.02 -10.96
C ASN A 23 3.91 -11.22 -10.98
N ILE A 24 3.80 -10.16 -10.17
CA ILE A 24 2.64 -9.25 -10.21
C ILE A 24 2.54 -8.58 -11.58
N PHE A 25 3.63 -8.00 -12.08
CA PHE A 25 3.61 -7.35 -13.40
C PHE A 25 3.34 -8.36 -14.53
N THR A 26 3.95 -9.54 -14.46
CA THR A 26 3.72 -10.61 -15.44
C THR A 26 2.27 -11.06 -15.43
N PHE A 27 1.67 -11.20 -14.24
CA PHE A 27 0.26 -11.55 -14.08
C PHE A 27 -0.67 -10.48 -14.66
N LEU A 28 -0.37 -9.21 -14.37
CA LEU A 28 -1.14 -8.07 -14.86
C LEU A 28 -1.16 -7.99 -16.39
N VAL A 29 -0.03 -8.27 -17.04
CA VAL A 29 0.08 -8.28 -18.52
C VAL A 29 -0.51 -9.56 -19.13
N SER A 30 -0.24 -10.71 -18.53
CA SER A 30 -0.65 -12.00 -19.10
C SER A 30 -2.15 -12.26 -18.93
N HIS A 31 -2.77 -11.74 -17.87
CA HIS A 31 -4.17 -11.96 -17.53
C HIS A 31 -4.86 -10.61 -17.29
N PRO A 32 -5.15 -9.85 -18.38
CA PRO A 32 -5.53 -8.44 -18.28
C PRO A 32 -6.81 -8.21 -17.47
N ILE A 33 -7.81 -9.09 -17.61
CA ILE A 33 -9.09 -8.95 -16.90
C ILE A 33 -8.89 -9.13 -15.38
N THR A 34 -8.19 -10.19 -14.97
CA THR A 34 -7.96 -10.47 -13.54
C THR A 34 -7.01 -9.45 -12.92
N GLY A 35 -5.99 -9.02 -13.66
CA GLY A 35 -5.10 -7.95 -13.24
C GLY A 35 -5.85 -6.62 -13.01
N LEU A 36 -6.72 -6.24 -13.94
CA LEU A 36 -7.58 -5.07 -13.79
C LEU A 36 -8.54 -5.19 -12.60
N ALA A 37 -9.10 -6.38 -12.35
CA ALA A 37 -9.96 -6.62 -11.20
C ALA A 37 -9.22 -6.37 -9.87
N ILE A 38 -7.97 -6.84 -9.75
CA ILE A 38 -7.15 -6.59 -8.55
C ILE A 38 -6.87 -5.09 -8.38
N VAL A 39 -6.50 -4.40 -9.46
CA VAL A 39 -6.28 -2.95 -9.42
C VAL A 39 -7.55 -2.22 -8.99
N ALA A 40 -8.72 -2.60 -9.53
CA ALA A 40 -10.00 -2.00 -9.16
C ALA A 40 -10.33 -2.19 -7.67
N VAL A 41 -10.07 -3.37 -7.10
CA VAL A 41 -10.26 -3.64 -5.67
C VAL A 41 -9.34 -2.78 -4.82
N ILE A 42 -8.05 -2.67 -5.19
CA ILE A 42 -7.08 -1.85 -4.48
C ILE A 42 -7.50 -0.38 -4.52
N VAL A 43 -7.83 0.15 -5.70
CA VAL A 43 -8.28 1.54 -5.87
C VAL A 43 -9.55 1.80 -5.08
N GLY A 44 -10.54 0.91 -5.13
CA GLY A 44 -11.78 1.02 -4.35
C GLY A 44 -11.52 1.07 -2.84
N ALA A 45 -10.63 0.22 -2.32
CA ALA A 45 -10.25 0.24 -0.92
C ALA A 45 -9.54 1.55 -0.53
N PHE A 46 -8.62 2.04 -1.38
CA PHE A 46 -7.96 3.33 -1.17
C PHE A 46 -8.93 4.50 -1.16
N LEU A 47 -9.90 4.53 -2.07
CA LEU A 47 -10.92 5.58 -2.12
C LEU A 47 -11.80 5.59 -0.88
N MET A 48 -12.20 4.41 -0.38
CA MET A 48 -12.96 4.32 0.88
C MET A 48 -12.16 4.82 2.09
N LEU A 49 -10.89 4.43 2.19
CA LEU A 49 -10.02 4.94 3.27
C LEU A 49 -9.81 6.45 3.16
N TYR A 50 -9.63 6.96 1.93
CA TYR A 50 -9.46 8.37 1.68
C TYR A 50 -10.73 9.17 2.03
N SER A 51 -11.92 8.66 1.72
CA SER A 51 -13.17 9.35 2.08
C SER A 51 -13.34 9.45 3.59
N VAL A 52 -13.06 8.37 4.33
CA VAL A 52 -13.09 8.39 5.80
C VAL A 52 -12.06 9.37 6.37
N TYR A 53 -10.85 9.40 5.82
CA TYR A 53 -9.83 10.36 6.22
C TYR A 53 -10.26 11.81 5.95
N GLN A 54 -10.82 12.08 4.78
CA GLN A 54 -11.30 13.40 4.40
C GLN A 54 -12.45 13.87 5.32
N GLU A 55 -13.40 12.99 5.63
CA GLU A 55 -14.50 13.28 6.55
C GLU A 55 -14.00 13.57 7.97
N SER A 56 -13.02 12.79 8.46
CA SER A 56 -12.40 13.03 9.76
C SER A 56 -11.69 14.39 9.83
N GLN A 57 -11.03 14.81 8.73
CA GLN A 57 -10.39 16.11 8.65
C GLN A 57 -11.40 17.26 8.52
N ALA A 58 -12.50 17.06 7.79
CA ALA A 58 -13.59 18.02 7.71
C ALA A 58 -14.25 18.24 9.08
N ALA A 59 -14.56 17.16 9.80
CA ALA A 59 -15.14 17.21 11.13
C ALA A 59 -14.25 17.99 12.12
N LYS A 60 -12.93 17.76 12.10
CA LYS A 60 -11.97 18.53 12.91
C LYS A 60 -11.92 20.02 12.61
N ASN A 61 -12.23 20.41 11.38
CA ASN A 61 -12.20 21.81 10.95
C ASN A 61 -13.48 22.57 11.30
N ASP A 62 -14.59 21.87 11.53
CA ASP A 62 -15.90 22.43 11.86
C ASP A 62 -16.19 22.47 13.37
N GLU A 63 -15.21 22.12 14.23
CA GLU A 63 -15.41 22.13 15.67
C GLU A 63 -15.48 23.56 16.23
N PRO A 64 -16.52 23.91 17.02
CA PRO A 64 -16.76 25.29 17.49
C PRO A 64 -15.73 25.82 18.50
N PHE A 65 -14.79 24.97 18.94
CA PHE A 65 -13.73 25.30 19.90
C PHE A 65 -12.34 25.42 19.25
N ARG A 66 -12.25 25.27 17.92
CA ARG A 66 -10.99 25.19 17.20
C ARG A 66 -10.13 26.46 17.31
N ASP A 67 -10.76 27.62 17.50
CA ASP A 67 -10.11 28.92 17.64
C ASP A 67 -9.84 29.30 19.11
N ILE A 68 -10.09 28.39 20.06
CA ILE A 68 -9.73 28.61 21.46
C ILE A 68 -8.28 28.15 21.63
N GLU A 69 -7.35 29.08 21.44
CA GLU A 69 -5.93 28.90 21.71
C GLU A 69 -5.75 28.51 23.19
N SER A 70 -5.22 27.31 23.44
CA SER A 70 -4.94 26.78 24.79
C SER A 70 -3.64 27.33 25.36
#